data_AF-A0A1F8SCQ9-F1
#
_entry.id   AF-A0A1F8SCQ9-F1
#
_cell.length_a   1.000
_cell.length_b   1.000
_cell.length_c   1.000
_cell.angle_alpha   90.00
_cell.angle_beta   90.00
_cell.angle_gamma   90.00
#
_symmetry.space_group_name_H-M   'P 1'
#
loop_
_entity.id
_entity.type
_entity.pdbx_description
1 polymer ?
#
loop_
_entity_poly.entity_id
_entity_poly.type
_entity_poly.pdbx_seq_one_letter_code
_entity_poly.pdbx_strand_id
1 'polypeptide(L)'
;MASEPRHAVVGFPGGLRASLRWGGSGDAASVFALTEAGGPLTDLGELTGPQPDRRCRAEIRVETPGGPWTVRLASLISDAPAGLLWDTERLLVVKYGFHAYAFEARTGVLRWSHRSASPLLVVLGSSRLPHVIVQAEIETFALEADGVVAWRVAQSDVVTGAELVGGRLVLTSFDGQVRAMDPLTGRDTR
;
A
#
# COMPACT_ATOMS: atom_id res chain seq x y z
N MET A 1 17.31 15.85 16.76
CA MET A 1 17.18 14.54 17.43
C MET A 1 16.54 13.61 16.43
N ALA A 2 17.17 12.46 16.12
CA ALA A 2 16.57 11.49 15.22
C ALA A 2 15.32 10.90 15.88
N SER A 3 14.20 10.89 15.17
CA SER A 3 12.99 10.21 15.63
C SER A 3 13.25 8.71 15.65
N GLU A 4 12.78 8.01 16.69
CA GLU A 4 12.78 6.55 16.66
C GLU A 4 11.89 6.08 15.48
N PRO A 5 12.36 5.15 14.64
CA PRO A 5 11.54 4.56 13.59
C PRO A 5 10.33 3.86 14.19
N ARG A 6 9.18 4.04 13.55
CA ARG A 6 7.96 3.29 13.88
C ARG A 6 8.09 1.88 13.32
N HIS A 7 7.45 0.93 13.99
CA HIS A 7 7.49 -0.49 13.63
C HIS A 7 6.12 -1.13 13.80
N ALA A 8 5.75 -1.98 12.84
CA ALA A 8 4.57 -2.83 12.90
C ALA A 8 4.90 -4.20 12.31
N VAL A 9 4.16 -5.22 12.76
CA VAL A 9 4.25 -6.57 12.22
C VAL A 9 2.86 -7.02 11.83
N VAL A 10 2.72 -7.52 10.60
CA VAL A 10 1.45 -7.99 10.04
C VAL A 10 1.61 -9.44 9.57
N GLY A 11 0.69 -10.30 9.99
CA GLY A 11 0.57 -11.66 9.48
C GLY A 11 -0.41 -11.71 8.32
N PHE A 12 -0.08 -12.48 7.30
CA PHE A 12 -0.96 -12.76 6.16
C PHE A 12 -1.25 -14.28 6.09
N PRO A 13 -2.35 -14.68 5.44
CA PRO A 13 -2.61 -16.08 5.13
C PRO A 13 -1.44 -16.75 4.40
N GLY A 14 -1.34 -18.07 4.50
CA GLY A 14 -0.28 -18.84 3.82
C GLY A 14 1.10 -18.73 4.46
N GLY A 15 1.18 -18.27 5.71
CA GLY A 15 2.42 -18.22 6.50
C GLY A 15 3.33 -17.05 6.17
N LEU A 16 2.81 -16.02 5.50
CA LEU A 16 3.56 -14.80 5.22
C LEU A 16 3.51 -13.87 6.44
N ARG A 17 4.64 -13.24 6.77
CA ARG A 17 4.72 -12.26 7.86
C ARG A 17 5.55 -11.06 7.41
N ALA A 18 4.97 -9.87 7.44
CA ALA A 18 5.67 -8.64 7.13
C ALA A 18 6.06 -7.88 8.40
N SER A 19 7.33 -7.46 8.46
CA SER A 19 7.88 -6.52 9.43
C SER A 19 8.06 -5.19 8.71
N LEU A 20 7.30 -4.16 9.09
CA LEU A 20 7.28 -2.86 8.44
C LEU A 20 7.89 -1.81 9.38
N ARG A 21 8.99 -1.19 8.97
CA ARG A 21 9.64 -0.07 9.70
C ARG A 21 9.55 1.19 8.87
N TRP A 22 9.27 2.33 9.47
CA TRP A 22 9.21 3.60 8.75
C TRP A 22 9.55 4.81 9.63
N GLY A 23 10.02 5.88 9.00
CA GLY A 23 10.45 7.10 9.68
C GLY A 23 10.04 8.36 8.92
N GLY A 24 10.30 9.51 9.54
CA GLY A 24 10.07 10.80 8.92
C GLY A 24 11.12 11.13 7.85
N SER A 25 11.02 12.35 7.32
CA SER A 25 11.95 12.85 6.31
C SER A 25 13.38 12.90 6.86
N GLY A 26 14.33 12.27 6.16
CA GLY A 26 15.74 12.26 6.58
C GLY A 26 16.12 11.14 7.56
N ASP A 27 15.16 10.32 8.00
CA ASP A 27 15.39 9.27 9.02
C ASP A 27 15.88 7.94 8.41
N ALA A 28 16.35 7.92 7.16
CA ALA A 28 16.74 6.70 6.43
C ALA A 28 17.71 5.82 7.23
N ALA A 29 18.78 6.41 7.77
CA ALA A 29 19.78 5.70 8.55
C ALA A 29 19.17 5.01 9.79
N SER A 30 18.23 5.67 10.46
CA SER A 30 17.53 5.12 11.62
C SER A 30 16.60 3.96 11.21
N VAL A 31 15.83 4.13 10.13
CA VAL A 31 14.89 3.10 9.62
C VAL A 31 15.64 1.81 9.25
N PHE A 32 16.83 1.95 8.65
CA PHE A 32 17.61 0.82 8.15
C PHE A 32 18.66 0.29 9.15
N ALA A 33 18.76 0.89 10.35
CA ALA A 33 19.74 0.50 11.35
C ALA A 33 19.59 -0.97 11.80
N LEU A 34 18.38 -1.52 11.72
CA LEU A 34 18.04 -2.89 12.11
C LEU A 34 17.70 -3.77 10.90
N THR A 35 18.16 -3.42 9.69
CA THR A 35 17.95 -4.28 8.51
C THR A 35 18.50 -5.67 8.78
N GLU A 36 17.62 -6.67 8.66
CA GLU A 36 17.97 -8.07 8.87
C GLU A 36 18.59 -8.65 7.60
N ALA A 37 19.62 -9.49 7.78
CA ALA A 37 20.29 -10.16 6.66
C ALA A 37 19.43 -11.28 6.07
N GLY A 38 19.76 -11.67 4.84
CA GLY A 38 19.16 -12.79 4.13
C GLY A 38 17.99 -12.39 3.21
N GLY A 39 17.88 -13.12 2.10
CA GLY A 39 16.93 -12.81 1.03
C GLY A 39 17.38 -11.67 0.11
N PRO A 40 16.70 -11.48 -1.03
CA PRO A 40 16.91 -10.29 -1.86
C PRO A 40 16.41 -9.03 -1.15
N LEU A 41 17.17 -7.93 -1.29
CA LEU A 41 16.77 -6.60 -0.88
C LEU A 41 16.73 -5.69 -2.10
N THR A 42 15.57 -5.09 -2.36
CA THR A 42 15.41 -4.12 -3.45
C THR A 42 15.09 -2.74 -2.89
N ASP A 43 15.83 -1.70 -3.30
CA ASP A 43 15.50 -0.32 -2.96
C ASP A 43 14.75 0.34 -4.11
N LEU A 44 13.52 0.78 -3.84
CA LEU A 44 12.63 1.42 -4.80
C LEU A 44 12.36 2.89 -4.44
N GLY A 45 13.15 3.49 -3.54
CA GLY A 45 12.96 4.88 -3.12
C GLY A 45 12.93 5.87 -4.30
N GLU A 46 13.76 5.63 -5.31
CA GLU A 46 13.87 6.50 -6.49
C GLU A 46 12.64 6.50 -7.39
N LEU A 47 11.72 5.54 -7.26
CA LEU A 47 10.43 5.57 -7.97
C LEU A 47 9.61 6.81 -7.63
N THR A 48 9.82 7.38 -6.44
CA THR A 48 9.14 8.61 -6.03
C THR A 48 9.89 9.88 -6.45
N GLY A 49 11.13 9.73 -6.93
CA GLY A 49 12.01 10.80 -7.38
C GLY A 49 13.39 10.78 -6.70
N PRO A 50 14.27 11.75 -7.04
CA PRO A 50 15.66 11.72 -6.61
C PRO A 50 15.82 11.92 -5.10
N GLN A 51 16.99 11.52 -4.60
CA GLN A 51 17.40 11.67 -3.21
C GLN A 51 16.41 11.05 -2.22
N PRO A 52 16.10 9.75 -2.34
CA PRO A 52 15.06 9.12 -1.52
C PRO A 52 15.32 9.27 -0.02
N ASP A 53 16.58 9.27 0.42
CA ASP A 53 16.91 9.36 1.84
C ASP A 53 16.60 10.72 2.50
N ARG A 54 16.31 11.77 1.70
CA ARG A 54 15.76 13.04 2.22
C ARG A 54 14.27 12.98 2.50
N ARG A 55 13.60 11.90 2.09
CA ARG A 55 12.15 11.69 2.18
C ARG A 55 11.81 10.78 3.35
N CYS A 56 10.53 10.58 3.61
CA CYS A 56 10.08 9.58 4.58
C CYS A 56 10.40 8.19 4.01
N ARG A 57 11.13 7.37 4.77
CA ARG A 57 11.57 6.04 4.34
C ARG A 57 10.83 4.95 5.06
N ALA A 58 10.59 3.86 4.34
CA ALA A 58 10.09 2.61 4.90
C ALA A 58 10.95 1.43 4.44
N GLU A 59 11.11 0.44 5.31
CA GLU A 59 11.62 -0.89 4.99
C GLU A 59 10.54 -1.91 5.33
N ILE A 60 10.25 -2.80 4.39
CA ILE A 60 9.29 -3.89 4.56
C ILE A 60 10.06 -5.18 4.31
N ARG A 61 10.22 -5.96 5.36
CA ARG A 61 10.77 -7.32 5.26
C ARG A 61 9.61 -8.31 5.33
N VAL A 62 9.54 -9.22 4.39
CA VAL A 62 8.50 -10.25 4.34
C VAL A 62 9.14 -11.62 4.47
N GLU A 63 8.80 -12.31 5.55
CA GLU A 63 9.13 -13.71 5.74
C GLU A 63 8.12 -14.57 4.98
N THR A 64 8.63 -15.53 4.21
CA THR A 64 7.83 -16.47 3.44
C THR A 64 8.35 -17.90 3.66
N PRO A 65 7.55 -18.94 3.37
CA PRO A 65 8.04 -20.32 3.41
C PRO A 65 9.24 -20.60 2.49
N GLY A 66 9.44 -19.80 1.43
CA GLY A 66 10.55 -19.94 0.49
C GLY A 66 11.79 -19.12 0.85
N GLY A 67 11.76 -18.41 1.98
CA GLY A 67 12.79 -17.47 2.41
C GLY A 67 12.30 -16.02 2.42
N PRO A 68 13.02 -15.13 3.11
CA PRO A 68 12.65 -13.73 3.23
C PRO A 68 12.94 -12.95 1.95
N TRP A 69 12.28 -11.81 1.80
CA TRP A 69 12.67 -10.74 0.89
C TRP A 69 12.41 -9.38 1.54
N THR A 70 13.12 -8.35 1.11
CA THR A 70 13.05 -7.00 1.68
C THR A 70 12.87 -5.96 0.57
N VAL A 71 12.04 -4.95 0.83
CA VAL A 71 11.91 -3.77 -0.04
C VAL A 71 12.04 -2.48 0.77
N ARG A 72 12.70 -1.47 0.18
CA ARG A 72 12.76 -0.11 0.72
C ARG A 72 11.97 0.86 -0.15
N LEU A 73 11.14 1.67 0.48
CA LEU A 73 10.21 2.60 -0.17
C LEU A 73 10.45 4.02 0.34
N ALA A 74 10.01 5.01 -0.44
CA ALA A 74 10.06 6.41 -0.05
C ALA A 74 8.69 7.07 -0.23
N SER A 75 8.45 8.14 0.52
CA SER A 75 7.23 8.95 0.45
C SER A 75 7.53 10.40 0.79
N LEU A 76 6.79 11.33 0.18
CA LEU A 76 6.84 12.76 0.52
C LEU A 76 6.09 13.09 1.81
N ILE A 77 5.28 12.17 2.32
CA ILE A 77 4.54 12.31 3.57
C ILE A 77 4.93 11.21 4.56
N SER A 78 4.84 11.54 5.84
CA SER A 78 4.95 10.56 6.91
C SER A 78 3.61 9.85 7.06
N ASP A 79 3.57 8.59 6.66
CA ASP A 79 2.41 7.70 6.70
C ASP A 79 2.87 6.30 7.11
N ALA A 80 1.98 5.48 7.63
CA ALA A 80 2.29 4.08 7.90
C ALA A 80 2.13 3.25 6.61
N PRO A 81 3.13 2.44 6.23
CA PRO A 81 2.92 1.44 5.21
C PRO A 81 1.89 0.42 5.68
N ALA A 82 1.01 0.01 4.78
CA ALA A 82 0.01 -1.03 5.04
C ALA A 82 -0.15 -1.89 3.79
N GLY A 83 -0.60 -3.13 3.94
CA GLY A 83 -0.72 -4.02 2.79
C GLY A 83 -1.81 -5.08 2.92
N LEU A 84 -2.09 -5.69 1.78
CA LEU A 84 -3.08 -6.73 1.55
C LEU A 84 -2.42 -7.85 0.76
N LEU A 85 -2.60 -9.10 1.18
CA LEU A 85 -2.29 -10.24 0.34
C LEU A 85 -3.47 -10.50 -0.61
N TRP A 86 -3.27 -10.26 -1.89
CA TRP A 86 -4.17 -10.65 -2.96
C TRP A 86 -3.80 -12.07 -3.41
N ASP A 87 -4.35 -13.05 -2.72
CA ASP A 87 -3.96 -14.45 -2.80
C ASP A 87 -4.26 -15.11 -4.16
N THR A 88 -5.37 -14.76 -4.80
CA THR A 88 -5.73 -15.29 -6.14
C THR A 88 -4.67 -14.94 -7.18
N GLU A 89 -4.12 -13.73 -7.12
CA GLU A 89 -3.06 -13.25 -8.02
C GLU A 89 -1.65 -13.47 -7.46
N ARG A 90 -1.54 -13.98 -6.23
CA ARG A 90 -0.28 -14.18 -5.49
C ARG A 90 0.55 -12.90 -5.36
N LEU A 91 -0.13 -11.76 -5.17
CA LEU A 91 0.48 -10.45 -5.02
C LEU A 91 0.35 -9.96 -3.57
N LEU A 92 1.42 -9.43 -3.01
CA LEU A 92 1.36 -8.57 -1.83
C LEU A 92 1.28 -7.12 -2.31
N VAL A 93 0.14 -6.48 -2.08
CA VAL A 93 -0.08 -5.08 -2.44
C VAL A 93 0.14 -4.21 -1.21
N VAL A 94 1.02 -3.22 -1.31
CA VAL A 94 1.40 -2.33 -0.20
C VAL A 94 1.17 -0.89 -0.61
N LYS A 95 0.49 -0.10 0.24
CA LYS A 95 0.47 1.37 0.14
C LYS A 95 1.54 2.00 1.00
N TYR A 96 2.15 3.06 0.50
CA TYR A 96 2.99 3.97 1.28
C TYR A 96 2.94 5.38 0.70
N GLY A 97 2.37 6.32 1.46
CA GLY A 97 2.20 7.69 1.01
C GLY A 97 1.28 7.79 -0.20
N PHE A 98 1.84 8.17 -1.35
CA PHE A 98 1.09 8.39 -2.60
C PHE A 98 1.08 7.19 -3.54
N HIS A 99 1.72 6.08 -3.16
CA HIS A 99 1.95 4.96 -4.06
C HIS A 99 1.41 3.65 -3.50
N ALA A 100 0.80 2.86 -4.38
CA ALA A 100 0.54 1.46 -4.19
C ALA A 100 1.55 0.65 -5.02
N TYR A 101 2.06 -0.43 -4.46
CA TYR A 101 3.03 -1.32 -5.09
C TYR A 101 2.52 -2.75 -5.00
N ALA A 102 2.60 -3.51 -6.08
CA ALA A 102 2.38 -4.95 -6.03
C ALA A 102 3.67 -5.72 -6.22
N PHE A 103 3.92 -6.62 -5.29
CA PHE A 103 5.04 -7.54 -5.31
C PHE A 103 4.54 -8.95 -5.48
N GLU A 104 5.27 -9.78 -6.21
CA GLU A 104 5.09 -11.23 -6.11
C GLU A 104 5.29 -11.65 -4.65
N ALA A 105 4.24 -12.20 -4.03
CA ALA A 105 4.16 -12.34 -2.57
C ALA A 105 5.30 -13.19 -1.97
N ARG A 106 5.84 -14.14 -2.75
CA ARG A 106 6.91 -15.05 -2.31
C ARG A 106 8.32 -14.58 -2.62
N THR A 107 8.51 -13.76 -3.65
CA THR A 107 9.84 -13.41 -4.18
C THR A 107 10.20 -11.94 -3.98
N GLY A 108 9.20 -11.08 -3.75
CA GLY A 108 9.41 -9.63 -3.62
C GLY A 108 9.64 -8.92 -4.96
N VAL A 109 9.50 -9.61 -6.10
CA VAL A 109 9.63 -8.99 -7.42
C VAL A 109 8.51 -7.98 -7.61
N LEU A 110 8.86 -6.71 -7.87
CA LEU A 110 7.90 -5.67 -8.21
C LEU A 110 7.23 -5.99 -9.55
N ARG A 111 5.89 -6.05 -9.56
CA ARG A 111 5.08 -6.27 -10.76
C ARG A 111 4.56 -4.96 -11.32
N TRP A 112 4.09 -4.08 -10.44
CA TRP A 112 3.65 -2.75 -10.81
C TRP A 112 3.73 -1.80 -9.63
N SER A 113 3.74 -0.50 -9.95
CA SER A 113 3.54 0.59 -9.00
C SER A 113 2.52 1.57 -9.58
N HIS A 114 1.59 2.02 -8.75
CA HIS A 114 0.58 2.99 -9.11
C HIS A 114 0.72 4.24 -8.25
N ARG A 115 0.79 5.41 -8.88
CA ARG A 115 0.88 6.71 -8.20
C ARG A 115 -0.48 7.41 -8.20
N SER A 116 -0.91 7.84 -7.03
CA SER A 116 -2.05 8.74 -6.85
C SER A 116 -1.59 10.21 -6.80
N ALA A 117 -2.51 11.12 -7.13
CA ALA A 117 -2.32 12.56 -6.96
C ALA A 117 -2.41 13.00 -5.49
N SER A 118 -3.06 12.20 -4.63
CA SER A 118 -3.22 12.45 -3.20
C SER A 118 -2.78 11.25 -2.35
N PRO A 119 -2.55 11.45 -1.04
CA PRO A 119 -2.23 10.37 -0.11
C PRO A 119 -3.20 9.18 -0.20
N LEU A 120 -2.65 7.98 -0.11
CA LEU A 120 -3.41 6.73 -0.06
C LEU A 120 -3.83 6.43 1.37
N LEU A 121 -5.12 6.19 1.54
CA LEU A 121 -5.70 5.82 2.82
C LEU A 121 -5.56 4.32 3.05
N VAL A 122 -6.02 3.52 2.08
CA VAL A 122 -6.14 2.06 2.23
C VAL A 122 -6.08 1.33 0.89
N VAL A 123 -5.65 0.08 0.95
CA VAL A 123 -5.80 -0.91 -0.13
C VAL A 123 -6.77 -1.98 0.36
N LEU A 124 -7.80 -2.25 -0.43
CA LEU A 124 -8.88 -3.18 -0.14
C LEU A 124 -8.94 -4.24 -1.23
N GLY A 125 -9.38 -5.44 -0.88
CA GLY A 125 -9.61 -6.50 -1.85
C GLY A 125 -10.54 -7.57 -1.31
N SER A 126 -11.00 -8.42 -2.21
CA SER A 126 -11.94 -9.49 -1.94
C SER A 126 -11.76 -10.56 -3.01
N SER A 127 -11.90 -11.84 -2.64
CA SER A 127 -11.87 -12.96 -3.58
C SER A 127 -13.00 -12.93 -4.61
N ARG A 128 -13.97 -12.01 -4.45
CA ARG A 128 -15.08 -11.78 -5.41
C ARG A 128 -14.78 -10.67 -6.41
N LEU A 129 -13.66 -9.97 -6.30
CA LEU A 129 -13.27 -8.89 -7.19
C LEU A 129 -12.08 -9.32 -8.06
N PRO A 130 -12.08 -8.99 -9.35
CA PRO A 130 -10.94 -9.24 -10.24
C PRO A 130 -9.81 -8.21 -10.09
N HIS A 131 -9.98 -7.24 -9.19
CA HIS A 131 -9.07 -6.12 -8.95
C HIS A 131 -8.97 -5.80 -7.45
N VAL A 132 -7.90 -5.12 -7.07
CA VAL A 132 -7.81 -4.43 -5.77
C VAL A 132 -8.35 -3.01 -5.88
N ILE A 133 -8.89 -2.51 -4.79
CA ILE A 133 -9.34 -1.13 -4.67
C ILE A 133 -8.29 -0.35 -3.89
N VAL A 134 -7.83 0.75 -4.46
CA VAL A 134 -6.93 1.70 -3.81
C VAL A 134 -7.70 2.98 -3.57
N GLN A 135 -7.90 3.33 -2.29
CA GLN A 135 -8.51 4.59 -1.92
C GLN A 135 -7.43 5.62 -1.61
N ALA A 136 -7.49 6.75 -2.30
CA ALA A 136 -6.80 7.98 -1.96
C ALA A 136 -7.78 9.02 -1.40
N GLU A 137 -7.27 10.10 -0.81
CA GLU A 137 -8.12 11.18 -0.27
C GLU A 137 -9.17 11.69 -1.28
N ILE A 138 -8.79 11.92 -2.54
CA ILE A 138 -9.69 12.52 -3.53
C ILE A 138 -10.05 11.60 -4.69
N GLU A 139 -9.54 10.36 -4.71
CA GLU A 139 -9.73 9.44 -5.82
C GLU A 139 -9.79 7.99 -5.36
N THR A 140 -10.56 7.18 -6.08
CA THR A 140 -10.62 5.73 -5.91
C THR A 140 -10.23 5.05 -7.21
N PHE A 141 -9.39 4.02 -7.13
CA PHE A 141 -8.93 3.24 -8.27
C PHE A 141 -9.25 1.77 -8.05
N ALA A 142 -9.67 1.09 -9.11
CA ALA A 142 -9.54 -0.35 -9.22
C ALA A 142 -8.33 -0.70 -10.08
N LEU A 143 -7.42 -1.49 -9.54
CA LEU A 143 -6.20 -1.92 -10.20
C LEU A 143 -6.26 -3.44 -10.45
N GLU A 144 -6.11 -3.82 -11.71
CA GLU A 144 -5.99 -5.21 -12.13
C GLU A 144 -4.64 -5.81 -11.72
N ALA A 145 -4.48 -7.13 -11.91
CA ALA A 145 -3.28 -7.85 -11.50
C ALA A 145 -2.00 -7.34 -12.18
N ASP A 146 -2.11 -6.77 -13.38
CA ASP A 146 -1.02 -6.15 -14.14
C ASP A 146 -0.83 -4.65 -13.82
N GLY A 147 -1.65 -4.08 -12.95
CA GLY A 147 -1.61 -2.67 -12.53
C GLY A 147 -2.39 -1.73 -13.45
N VAL A 148 -3.07 -2.24 -14.48
CA VAL A 148 -3.98 -1.45 -15.32
C VAL A 148 -5.17 -0.98 -14.47
N VAL A 149 -5.61 0.25 -14.73
CA VAL A 149 -6.77 0.84 -14.06
C VAL A 149 -8.04 0.32 -14.72
N ALA A 150 -8.76 -0.59 -14.07
CA ALA A 150 -10.06 -1.08 -14.53
C ALA A 150 -11.12 0.03 -14.49
N TRP A 151 -11.13 0.80 -13.40
CA TRP A 151 -11.95 2.00 -13.27
C TRP A 151 -11.33 2.99 -12.27
N ARG A 152 -11.72 4.26 -12.40
CA ARG A 152 -11.31 5.36 -11.52
C ARG A 152 -12.51 6.27 -11.26
N VAL A 153 -12.61 6.75 -10.02
CA VAL A 153 -13.64 7.70 -9.61
C VAL A 153 -13.01 8.84 -8.83
N ALA A 154 -13.20 10.05 -9.31
CA ALA A 154 -12.88 11.26 -8.55
C ALA A 154 -13.95 11.48 -7.48
N GLN A 155 -13.50 11.86 -6.29
CA GLN A 155 -14.37 12.13 -5.14
C GLN A 155 -14.70 13.63 -5.10
N SER A 156 -15.94 13.95 -4.73
CA SER A 156 -16.39 15.34 -4.62
C SER A 156 -15.92 16.04 -3.35
N ASP A 157 -15.52 15.26 -2.35
CA ASP A 157 -14.93 15.72 -1.08
C ASP A 157 -13.79 14.78 -0.68
N VAL A 158 -12.96 15.22 0.26
CA VAL A 158 -11.89 14.41 0.85
C VAL A 158 -12.51 13.22 1.57
N VAL A 159 -12.14 12.02 1.14
CA VAL A 159 -12.44 10.77 1.83
C VAL A 159 -11.50 10.62 3.02
N THR A 160 -12.05 10.22 4.17
CA THR A 160 -11.32 9.97 5.41
C THR A 160 -11.37 8.51 5.85
N GLY A 161 -12.30 7.73 5.30
CA GLY A 161 -12.42 6.29 5.55
C GLY A 161 -12.97 5.54 4.34
N ALA A 162 -12.52 4.30 4.15
CA ALA A 162 -13.01 3.43 3.10
C ALA A 162 -12.95 1.96 3.54
N GLU A 163 -14.04 1.23 3.33
CA GLU A 163 -14.17 -0.16 3.75
C GLU A 163 -15.01 -0.97 2.76
N LEU A 164 -14.74 -2.27 2.64
CA LEU A 164 -15.60 -3.22 1.93
C LEU A 164 -16.56 -3.88 2.93
N VAL A 165 -17.84 -3.51 2.88
CA VAL A 165 -18.86 -4.01 3.81
C VAL A 165 -20.08 -4.48 3.02
N GLY A 166 -20.51 -5.72 3.27
CA GLY A 166 -21.73 -6.27 2.63
C GLY A 166 -21.68 -6.32 1.10
N GLY A 167 -20.47 -6.43 0.51
CA GLY A 167 -20.30 -6.41 -0.95
C GLY A 167 -20.34 -5.00 -1.57
N ARG A 168 -20.28 -3.95 -0.75
CA ARG A 168 -20.22 -2.55 -1.19
C ARG A 168 -18.91 -1.91 -0.75
N LEU A 169 -18.41 -0.98 -1.55
CA LEU A 169 -17.38 -0.04 -1.12
C LEU A 169 -18.07 1.12 -0.40
N VAL A 170 -17.86 1.24 0.89
CA VAL A 170 -18.40 2.32 1.72
C VAL A 170 -17.30 3.34 1.94
N LEU A 171 -17.57 4.60 1.58
CA LEU A 171 -16.68 5.74 1.74
C LEU A 171 -17.28 6.72 2.75
N THR A 172 -16.43 7.22 3.63
CA THR A 172 -16.77 8.30 4.58
C THR A 172 -15.96 9.54 4.21
N SER A 173 -16.63 10.66 3.94
CA SER A 173 -15.99 11.95 3.63
C SER A 173 -15.65 12.73 4.90
N PHE A 174 -14.86 13.79 4.74
CA PHE A 174 -14.42 14.66 5.83
C PHE A 174 -15.59 15.38 6.51
N ASP A 175 -16.62 15.76 5.75
CA ASP A 175 -17.87 16.31 6.27
C ASP A 175 -18.79 15.28 6.96
N GLY A 176 -18.37 14.01 7.03
CA GLY A 176 -19.09 12.92 7.66
C GLY A 176 -20.18 12.27 6.79
N GLN A 177 -20.31 12.64 5.51
CA GLN A 177 -21.21 11.91 4.61
C GLN A 177 -20.69 10.50 4.35
N VAL A 178 -21.62 9.55 4.26
CA VAL A 178 -21.32 8.15 3.95
C VAL A 178 -21.98 7.79 2.63
N ARG A 179 -21.17 7.29 1.69
CA ARG A 179 -21.63 6.86 0.37
C ARG A 179 -21.23 5.41 0.10
N ALA A 180 -22.14 4.66 -0.51
CA ALA A 180 -21.88 3.31 -0.97
C ALA A 180 -21.75 3.26 -2.50
N MET A 181 -20.74 2.53 -2.96
CA MET A 181 -20.44 2.30 -4.36
C MET A 181 -20.33 0.80 -4.63
N ASP A 182 -20.59 0.42 -5.87
CA ASP A 182 -20.36 -0.93 -6.36
C ASP A 182 -18.85 -1.12 -6.56
N PRO A 183 -18.20 -1.99 -5.77
CA PRO A 183 -16.76 -2.20 -5.86
C PRO A 183 -16.33 -2.83 -7.18
N LEU A 184 -17.23 -3.45 -7.93
CA LEU A 184 -16.91 -4.04 -9.24
C LEU A 184 -16.77 -2.95 -10.31
N THR A 185 -17.59 -1.91 -10.26
CA THR A 185 -17.74 -0.95 -11.36
C THR A 185 -17.38 0.49 -11.00
N GLY A 186 -17.24 0.81 -9.71
CA GLY A 186 -17.05 2.16 -9.22
C GLY A 186 -18.30 3.06 -9.37
N ARG A 187 -19.48 2.49 -9.62
CA ARG A 187 -20.72 3.26 -9.74
C ARG A 187 -21.44 3.35 -8.40
N ASP A 188 -22.16 4.43 -8.14
CA ASP A 188 -22.98 4.55 -6.94
C ASP A 188 -24.03 3.41 -6.89
N THR A 189 -24.16 2.75 -5.74
CA THR A 189 -25.26 1.81 -5.50
C THR A 189 -26.48 2.62 -5.10
N ARG A 190 -27.55 2.56 -5.91
CA ARG A 190 -28.86 3.08 -5.52
C ARG A 190 -29.44 2.34 -4.32
#